data_AF-A0A848UL14-F1
#
_entry.id   AF-A0A848UL14-F1
#
_cell.length_a   1.000
_cell.length_b   1.000
_cell.length_c   1.000
_cell.angle_alpha   90.00
_cell.angle_beta   90.00
_cell.angle_gamma   90.00
#
_symmetry.space_group_name_H-M   'P 1'
#
loop_
_entity.id
_entity.type
_entity.pdbx_description
1 polymer ?
#
loop_
_entity_poly.entity_id
_entity_poly.type
_entity_poly.pdbx_seq_one_letter_code
_entity_poly.pdbx_strand_id
1 'polypeptide(L)'
;MTDESDVMSTGDEPAGGGDDQAAEIEAAMAEARARLAEVPAEVVVTNHVMGLYELAAIHLSSDTPDLVSAALAIDAMSAIVDGLGDRLGDDAATMRDALGNIKMAFVGVKAQTGQSASTDDES
;
A
#
# COMPACT_ATOMS: atom_id res chain seq x y z
N MET A 1 -47.83 -62.21 18.53
CA MET A 1 -47.84 -60.88 19.16
C MET A 1 -46.80 -60.06 18.43
N THR A 2 -47.27 -59.01 17.76
CA THR A 2 -46.54 -57.83 17.22
C THR A 2 -45.39 -57.42 18.15
N ASP A 3 -44.26 -56.90 17.68
CA ASP A 3 -44.06 -55.62 16.98
C ASP A 3 -42.57 -55.57 16.55
N GLU A 4 -42.23 -55.41 15.28
CA GLU A 4 -41.79 -54.14 14.65
C GLU A 4 -40.56 -53.49 15.32
N SER A 5 -39.40 -53.50 14.66
CA SER A 5 -38.90 -52.35 13.88
C SER A 5 -38.50 -51.16 14.76
N ASP A 6 -37.22 -50.99 15.04
CA ASP A 6 -36.58 -49.66 15.01
C ASP A 6 -35.06 -49.87 14.99
N VAL A 7 -34.47 -50.02 13.80
CA VAL A 7 -33.95 -48.92 12.98
C VAL A 7 -32.70 -48.32 13.61
N MET A 8 -31.59 -48.55 12.90
CA MET A 8 -30.44 -47.66 12.87
C MET A 8 -30.92 -46.20 12.74
N SER A 9 -30.98 -45.45 13.85
CA SER A 9 -31.04 -43.99 13.75
C SER A 9 -29.61 -43.48 13.75
N THR A 10 -29.06 -43.39 12.54
CA THR A 10 -28.32 -42.21 12.03
C THR A 10 -27.57 -41.42 13.11
N GLY A 11 -26.24 -41.43 13.16
CA GLY A 11 -25.47 -40.85 12.07
C GLY A 11 -25.89 -39.41 11.80
N ASP A 12 -26.09 -38.60 12.84
CA ASP A 12 -26.27 -37.14 12.72
C ASP A 12 -24.97 -36.46 13.18
N GLU A 13 -23.92 -36.63 12.38
CA GLU A 13 -22.91 -35.58 12.27
C GLU A 13 -23.43 -34.62 11.20
N PRO A 14 -23.63 -33.32 11.50
CA PRO A 14 -24.17 -32.39 10.53
C PRO A 14 -23.10 -32.12 9.47
N ALA A 15 -23.13 -32.88 8.38
CA ALA A 15 -22.37 -32.64 7.16
C ALA A 15 -22.94 -31.45 6.35
N GLY A 16 -23.34 -30.37 7.03
CA GLY A 16 -23.98 -29.19 6.43
C GLY A 16 -23.47 -27.84 6.97
N GLY A 17 -22.66 -27.82 8.02
CA GLY A 17 -22.19 -26.55 8.62
C GLY A 17 -21.06 -25.86 7.83
N GLY A 18 -20.31 -26.59 7.00
CA GLY A 18 -19.17 -26.05 6.26
C GLY A 18 -19.58 -25.20 5.04
N ASP A 19 -20.64 -25.60 4.35
CA ASP A 19 -21.08 -24.93 3.12
C ASP A 19 -21.83 -23.62 3.42
N ASP A 20 -22.71 -23.61 4.44
CA ASP A 20 -23.39 -22.40 4.90
C ASP A 20 -22.41 -21.38 5.49
N GLN A 21 -21.42 -21.85 6.27
CA GLN A 21 -20.36 -20.99 6.82
C GLN A 21 -19.45 -20.42 5.72
N ALA A 22 -19.13 -21.21 4.68
CA ALA A 22 -18.37 -20.72 3.54
C ALA A 22 -19.13 -19.65 2.76
N ALA A 23 -20.43 -19.84 2.52
CA ALA A 23 -21.29 -18.87 1.85
C ALA A 23 -21.41 -17.56 2.65
N GLU A 24 -21.52 -17.64 3.98
CA GLU A 24 -21.58 -16.46 4.85
C GLU A 24 -20.26 -15.67 4.84
N ILE A 25 -19.12 -16.35 4.87
CA ILE A 25 -17.79 -15.72 4.74
C ILE A 25 -17.63 -15.05 3.37
N GLU A 26 -18.08 -15.69 2.30
CA GLU A 26 -18.03 -15.12 0.95
C GLU A 26 -18.90 -13.85 0.84
N ALA A 27 -20.12 -13.88 1.39
CA ALA A 27 -21.01 -12.73 1.43
C ALA A 27 -20.39 -11.55 2.20
N ALA A 28 -19.80 -11.82 3.37
CA ALA A 28 -19.11 -10.81 4.17
C ALA A 28 -17.90 -10.19 3.42
N MET A 29 -17.12 -11.02 2.71
CA MET A 29 -15.99 -10.55 1.89
C MET A 29 -16.46 -9.73 0.69
N ALA A 30 -17.57 -10.11 0.05
CA ALA A 30 -18.16 -9.37 -1.05
C ALA A 30 -18.69 -8.00 -0.59
N GLU A 31 -19.37 -7.94 0.56
CA GLU A 31 -19.82 -6.69 1.15
C GLU A 31 -18.64 -5.78 1.53
N ALA A 32 -17.58 -6.33 2.13
CA ALA A 32 -16.37 -5.57 2.44
C ALA A 32 -15.72 -4.98 1.18
N ARG A 33 -15.65 -5.75 0.09
CA ARG A 33 -15.15 -5.27 -1.21
C ARG A 33 -16.04 -4.18 -1.80
N ALA A 34 -17.37 -4.31 -1.70
CA ALA A 34 -18.31 -3.31 -2.20
C ALA A 34 -18.11 -1.96 -1.50
N ARG A 35 -17.95 -1.96 -0.17
CA ARG A 35 -17.67 -0.73 0.60
C ARG A 35 -16.34 -0.10 0.21
N LEU A 36 -15.28 -0.90 -0.02
CA LEU A 36 -13.99 -0.36 -0.48
C LEU A 36 -14.09 0.29 -1.86
N ALA A 37 -14.95 -0.23 -2.74
CA ALA A 37 -15.17 0.33 -4.07
C ALA A 37 -15.91 1.69 -4.07
N GLU A 38 -16.47 2.11 -2.93
CA GLU A 38 -17.10 3.43 -2.78
C GLU A 38 -16.06 4.56 -2.63
N VAL A 39 -14.83 4.23 -2.24
CA VAL A 39 -13.77 5.23 -2.13
C VAL A 39 -13.29 5.60 -3.54
N PRO A 40 -13.29 6.90 -3.91
CA PRO A 40 -12.80 7.32 -5.21
C PRO A 40 -11.35 6.87 -5.42
N ALA A 41 -11.07 6.30 -6.59
CA ALA A 41 -9.77 5.69 -6.87
C ALA A 41 -8.63 6.70 -6.77
N GLU A 42 -8.88 7.95 -7.15
CA GLU A 42 -7.94 9.08 -7.03
C GLU A 42 -7.50 9.32 -5.59
N VAL A 43 -8.40 9.17 -4.61
CA VAL A 43 -8.06 9.33 -3.18
C VAL A 43 -7.08 8.24 -2.74
N VAL A 44 -7.33 7.00 -3.16
CA VAL A 44 -6.45 5.85 -2.85
C VAL A 44 -5.09 6.02 -3.53
N VAL A 45 -5.08 6.42 -4.80
CA VAL A 45 -3.83 6.65 -5.55
C VAL A 45 -3.02 7.79 -4.94
N THR A 46 -3.63 8.92 -4.60
CA THR A 46 -2.94 10.04 -3.94
C THR A 46 -2.39 9.63 -2.58
N ASN A 47 -3.12 8.83 -1.81
CA ASN A 47 -2.59 8.26 -0.56
C ASN A 47 -1.34 7.39 -0.81
N HIS A 48 -1.30 6.60 -1.89
CA HIS A 48 -0.09 5.86 -2.25
C HIS A 48 1.08 6.77 -2.68
N VAL A 49 0.80 7.86 -3.41
CA VAL A 49 1.82 8.88 -3.75
C VAL A 49 2.43 9.48 -2.48
N MET A 50 1.60 9.77 -1.47
CA MET A 50 2.08 10.24 -0.17
C MET A 50 2.94 9.19 0.55
N GLY A 51 2.56 7.91 0.52
CA GLY A 51 3.39 6.84 1.06
C GLY A 51 4.78 6.74 0.39
N LEU A 52 4.87 6.99 -0.92
CA LEU A 52 6.16 7.04 -1.63
C LEU A 52 6.99 8.25 -1.23
N TYR A 53 6.35 9.41 -1.01
CA TYR A 53 7.03 10.60 -0.48
C TYR A 53 7.63 10.34 0.91
N GLU A 54 6.85 9.75 1.82
CA GLU A 54 7.31 9.41 3.18
C GLU A 54 8.46 8.40 3.14
N LEU A 55 8.37 7.38 2.28
CA LEU A 55 9.43 6.39 2.10
C LEU A 55 10.74 7.07 1.65
N ALA A 56 10.67 7.96 0.65
CA ALA A 56 11.83 8.73 0.23
C ALA A 56 12.41 9.59 1.36
N ALA A 57 11.54 10.28 2.11
CA ALA A 57 11.96 11.13 3.23
C ALA A 57 12.66 10.33 4.34
N ILE A 58 12.14 9.16 4.72
CA ILE A 58 12.76 8.27 5.72
C ILE A 58 14.18 7.91 5.30
N HIS A 59 14.37 7.45 4.06
CA HIS A 59 15.70 7.07 3.54
C HIS A 59 16.66 8.24 3.39
N LEU A 60 16.16 9.46 3.16
CA LEU A 60 16.99 10.67 3.12
C LEU A 60 17.38 11.17 4.51
N SER A 61 16.53 10.96 5.51
CA SER A 61 16.72 11.44 6.89
C SER A 61 17.47 10.47 7.81
N SER A 62 17.84 9.28 7.33
CA SER A 62 18.58 8.30 8.13
C SER A 62 20.00 8.76 8.47
N ASP A 63 20.55 8.28 9.59
CA ASP A 63 21.90 8.62 10.06
C ASP A 63 22.97 8.43 8.97
N THR A 64 22.81 7.40 8.15
CA THR A 64 23.49 7.26 6.86
C THR A 64 22.43 7.28 5.76
N PRO A 65 22.34 8.37 4.96
CA PRO A 65 21.32 8.46 3.91
C PRO A 65 21.46 7.36 2.85
N ASP A 66 20.35 6.67 2.56
CA ASP A 66 20.29 5.68 1.48
C ASP A 66 19.75 6.33 0.20
N LEU A 67 20.68 6.84 -0.61
CA LEU A 67 20.36 7.52 -1.86
C LEU A 67 19.77 6.58 -2.92
N VAL A 68 20.03 5.27 -2.86
CA VAL A 68 19.50 4.32 -3.86
C VAL A 68 18.03 4.06 -3.58
N SER A 69 17.69 3.75 -2.33
CA SER A 69 16.29 3.52 -1.94
C SER A 69 15.46 4.80 -2.03
N ALA A 70 16.01 5.95 -1.64
CA ALA A 70 15.35 7.23 -1.81
C ALA A 70 15.07 7.55 -3.29
N ALA A 71 16.03 7.32 -4.19
CA ALA A 71 15.86 7.54 -5.62
C ALA A 71 14.73 6.67 -6.19
N LEU A 72 14.68 5.38 -5.83
CA LEU A 72 13.63 4.46 -6.29
C LEU A 72 12.23 4.98 -5.90
N ALA A 73 12.05 5.44 -4.67
CA ALA A 73 10.78 5.98 -4.20
C ALA A 73 10.40 7.29 -4.93
N ILE A 74 11.37 8.18 -5.16
CA ILE A 74 11.16 9.45 -5.91
C ILE A 74 10.81 9.18 -7.38
N ASP A 75 11.44 8.18 -8.01
CA ASP A 75 11.17 7.81 -9.40
C ASP A 75 9.77 7.21 -9.54
N ALA A 76 9.36 6.34 -8.60
CA ALA A 76 8.00 5.80 -8.56
C ALA A 76 6.96 6.92 -8.35
N MET A 77 7.23 7.85 -7.43
CA MET A 77 6.36 9.01 -7.21
C MET A 77 6.27 9.87 -8.49
N SER A 78 7.39 10.12 -9.17
CA SER A 78 7.44 10.87 -10.43
C SER A 78 6.61 10.21 -11.52
N ALA A 79 6.75 8.89 -11.70
CA ALA A 79 6.00 8.16 -12.73
C ALA A 79 4.48 8.29 -12.54
N ILE A 80 3.99 8.31 -11.30
CA ILE A 80 2.57 8.47 -10.99
C ILE A 80 2.15 9.93 -11.18
N VAL A 81 2.86 10.88 -10.57
CA VAL A 81 2.48 12.30 -10.56
C VAL A 81 2.55 12.92 -11.96
N ASP A 82 3.66 12.68 -12.67
CA ASP A 82 3.85 13.21 -14.02
C ASP A 82 2.99 12.44 -15.04
N GLY A 83 2.81 11.13 -14.84
CA GLY A 83 2.03 10.28 -15.76
C GLY A 83 0.52 10.45 -15.66
N LEU A 84 -0.01 10.72 -14.46
CA LEU A 84 -1.45 10.91 -14.24
C LEU A 84 -1.87 12.38 -14.33
N GLY A 85 -1.02 13.32 -13.93
CA GLY A 85 -1.31 14.75 -13.97
C GLY A 85 -2.64 15.09 -13.30
N ASP A 86 -3.53 15.78 -14.03
CA ASP A 86 -4.83 16.23 -13.51
C ASP A 86 -5.80 15.08 -13.16
N ARG A 87 -5.50 13.84 -13.55
CA ARG A 87 -6.29 12.66 -13.15
C ARG A 87 -6.14 12.31 -11.66
N LEU A 88 -5.19 12.92 -10.95
CA LEU A 88 -5.07 12.82 -9.50
C LEU A 88 -6.14 13.64 -8.75
N GLY A 89 -6.96 14.41 -9.47
CA GLY A 89 -8.03 15.20 -8.87
C GLY A 89 -7.50 16.44 -8.14
N ASP A 90 -8.18 16.81 -7.06
CA ASP A 90 -7.95 18.07 -6.35
C ASP A 90 -6.53 18.18 -5.75
N ASP A 91 -5.91 17.04 -5.43
CA ASP A 91 -4.57 16.98 -4.83
C ASP A 91 -3.44 17.03 -5.85
N ALA A 92 -3.72 17.05 -7.16
CA ALA A 92 -2.70 16.98 -8.22
C ALA A 92 -1.63 18.10 -8.08
N ALA A 93 -2.04 19.32 -7.73
CA ALA A 93 -1.12 20.43 -7.50
C ALA A 93 -0.23 20.19 -6.28
N THR A 94 -0.84 19.78 -5.16
CA THR A 94 -0.13 19.43 -3.93
C THR A 94 0.90 18.33 -4.16
N MET A 95 0.56 17.29 -4.94
CA MET A 95 1.47 16.19 -5.25
C MET A 95 2.65 16.62 -6.12
N ARG A 96 2.41 17.51 -7.09
CA ARG A 96 3.49 18.11 -7.91
C ARG A 96 4.45 18.94 -7.07
N ASP A 97 3.93 19.73 -6.15
CA ASP A 97 4.76 20.54 -5.25
C ASP A 97 5.56 19.66 -4.29
N ALA A 98 4.93 18.63 -3.70
CA ALA A 98 5.61 17.65 -2.84
C ALA A 98 6.74 16.92 -3.58
N LEU A 99 6.49 16.52 -4.84
CA LEU A 99 7.51 15.89 -5.69
C LEU A 99 8.70 16.83 -5.95
N GLY A 100 8.44 18.11 -6.21
CA GLY A 100 9.48 19.12 -6.37
C GLY A 100 10.33 19.27 -5.11
N ASN A 101 9.67 19.35 -3.96
CA ASN A 101 10.34 19.49 -2.66
C ASN A 101 11.24 18.30 -2.34
N ILE A 102 10.77 17.07 -2.52
CA ILE A 102 11.58 15.87 -2.20
C ILE A 102 12.75 15.70 -3.17
N LYS A 103 12.58 16.06 -4.46
CA LYS A 103 13.69 16.08 -5.44
C LYS A 103 14.78 17.06 -5.03
N MET A 104 14.40 18.25 -4.56
CA MET A 104 15.36 19.24 -4.05
C MET A 104 16.09 18.75 -2.80
N ALA A 105 15.37 18.13 -1.85
CA ALA A 105 15.96 17.51 -0.68
C ALA A 105 16.99 16.43 -1.06
N PHE A 106 16.64 15.54 -1.99
CA PHE A 106 17.54 14.51 -2.50
C PHE A 106 18.85 15.07 -3.06
N VAL A 107 18.77 16.10 -3.92
CA VAL A 107 19.96 16.74 -4.48
C VAL A 107 20.82 17.36 -3.39
N GLY A 108 20.20 18.03 -2.41
CA GLY A 108 20.89 18.61 -1.25
C GLY A 108 21.63 17.58 -0.41
N VAL A 109 20.99 16.44 -0.11
CA VAL A 109 21.61 15.34 0.67
C VAL A 109 22.73 14.67 -0.14
N LYS A 110 22.49 14.36 -1.42
CA LYS A 110 23.51 13.77 -2.30
C LYS A 110 24.78 14.61 -2.38
N ALA A 111 24.65 15.93 -2.44
CA ALA A 111 25.80 16.85 -2.42
C ALA A 111 26.56 16.82 -1.09
N GLN A 112 25.86 16.68 0.05
CA GLN A 112 26.49 16.58 1.37
C GLN A 112 27.23 15.25 1.54
N THR A 113 26.60 14.13 1.22
CA THR A 113 27.22 12.79 1.31
C THR A 113 28.47 12.69 0.42
N GLY A 114 28.45 13.28 -0.78
CA GLY A 114 29.61 13.34 -1.66
C GLY A 114 30.77 14.17 -1.10
N GLN A 115 30.49 15.24 -0.35
CA GLN A 115 31.51 16.08 0.31
C GLN A 115 32.14 15.38 1.52
N SER A 116 31.34 14.70 2.34
CA SER A 116 31.85 13.93 3.49
C SER A 116 32.86 12.86 3.05
N ALA A 117 32.54 12.10 2.00
CA ALA A 117 33.44 11.08 1.47
C ALA A 117 34.77 11.64 0.93
N SER A 118 34.79 12.89 0.46
CA SER A 118 36.02 13.54 -0.02
C SER A 118 36.91 14.09 1.11
N THR A 119 36.34 14.39 2.28
CA THR A 119 37.11 14.94 3.42
C THR A 119 37.80 13.82 4.22
N ASP A 120 37.21 12.63 4.25
CA ASP A 120 37.75 11.47 4.99
C ASP A 120 38.97 10.81 4.29
N ASP A 121 39.19 11.06 3.00
CA ASP A 121 40.33 10.51 2.21
C ASP A 121 41.61 11.39 2.29
N GLU A 122 41.53 12.58 2.88
CA GLU A 122 42.66 13.51 3.06
C GLU A 122 43.31 13.47 4.47
N SER A 123 42.88 12.54 5.36
CA SER A 123 43.33 12.46 6.77
C SER A 123 44.30 11.32 7.09
#